data_AF-A0A1S3QWZ6-F1
#
_entry.id   AF-A0A1S3QWZ6-F1
#
_cell.length_a   1.000
_cell.length_b   1.000
_cell.length_c   1.000
_cell.angle_alpha   90.00
_cell.angle_beta   90.00
_cell.angle_gamma   90.00
#
_symmetry.space_group_name_H-M   'P 1'
#
loop_
_entity.id
_entity.type
_entity.pdbx_description
1 polymer ?
#
loop_
_entity_poly.entity_id
_entity_poly.type
_entity_poly.pdbx_seq_one_letter_code
_entity_poly.pdbx_strand_id
1 'polypeptide(L)'
;MSRTHLHTPPDLPEGYEQRTTQQGQVYFLHTQTGVSTWHDPRVPRDLSNVNCEELGPLPPGWEIRNTATGRVYFVDHNNRTTQFTDPRLSANLHLVLNPSPNGSRSGIEIQNSPIR
;
A
#
# COMPACT_ATOMS: atom_id res chain seq x y z
N MET A 1 18.53 21.18 5.83
CA MET A 1 18.27 19.93 5.10
C MET A 1 17.68 18.96 6.11
N SER A 2 16.39 19.11 6.42
CA SER A 2 15.77 18.45 7.58
C SER A 2 14.76 17.43 7.10
N ARG A 3 14.99 16.19 7.53
CA ARG A 3 14.21 14.97 7.28
C ARG A 3 12.73 15.20 7.60
N THR A 4 11.88 15.39 6.60
CA THR A 4 10.43 15.28 6.77
C THR A 4 10.04 13.81 6.62
N HIS A 5 10.35 13.02 7.65
CA HIS A 5 9.82 11.67 7.86
C HIS A 5 8.37 11.82 8.34
N LEU A 6 7.45 12.12 7.42
CA LEU A 6 6.02 12.28 7.69
C LEU A 6 5.20 11.31 6.84
N HIS A 7 5.57 10.03 6.86
CA HIS A 7 4.71 8.93 6.45
C HIS A 7 5.39 7.62 6.86
N THR A 8 5.25 7.21 8.11
CA THR A 8 5.30 5.78 8.44
C THR A 8 3.91 5.24 8.09
N PRO A 9 3.68 4.65 6.90
CA PRO A 9 2.46 3.90 6.71
C PRO A 9 2.45 2.78 7.77
N PRO A 10 1.38 2.64 8.58
CA PRO A 10 1.27 1.65 9.67
C PRO A 10 1.17 0.19 9.16
N ASP A 11 1.62 -0.06 7.95
CA ASP A 11 1.21 -1.19 7.14
C ASP A 11 2.37 -2.19 6.97
N LEU A 12 3.64 -1.78 7.18
CA LEU A 12 4.82 -2.64 7.01
C LEU A 12 5.17 -3.42 8.30
N PRO A 13 5.71 -4.65 8.19
CA PRO A 13 6.11 -5.42 9.36
C PRO A 13 7.15 -4.64 10.18
N GLU A 14 7.12 -4.80 11.50
CA GLU A 14 8.09 -4.16 12.39
C GLU A 14 9.53 -4.42 11.90
N GLY A 15 10.30 -3.35 11.76
CA GLY A 15 11.68 -3.40 11.26
C GLY A 15 11.83 -3.20 9.75
N TYR A 16 10.77 -3.23 8.95
CA TYR A 16 10.84 -2.87 7.53
C TYR A 16 10.48 -1.41 7.30
N GLU A 17 11.27 -0.75 6.48
CA GLU A 17 11.07 0.63 6.09
C GLU A 17 11.03 0.74 4.58
N GLN A 18 9.91 1.23 4.04
CA GLN A 18 9.82 1.54 2.63
C GLN A 18 10.62 2.79 2.31
N ARG A 19 11.44 2.70 1.26
CA ARG A 19 12.27 3.77 0.76
C ARG A 19 12.13 3.86 -0.75
N THR A 20 12.42 5.04 -1.28
CA THR A 20 12.41 5.28 -2.73
C THR A 20 13.81 5.69 -3.16
N THR A 21 14.28 5.16 -4.28
CA THR A 21 15.53 5.62 -4.90
C THR A 21 15.33 7.00 -5.53
N GLN A 22 16.43 7.67 -5.90
CA GLN A 22 16.38 8.94 -6.64
C GLN A 22 15.65 8.83 -7.99
N GLN A 23 15.57 7.62 -8.55
CA GLN A 23 14.85 7.32 -9.80
C GLN A 23 13.37 7.00 -9.56
N GLY A 24 12.88 7.08 -8.32
CA GLY A 24 11.50 6.75 -7.98
C GLY A 24 11.25 5.26 -7.75
N GLN A 25 12.26 4.39 -7.67
CA GLN A 25 12.02 2.96 -7.44
C GLN A 25 11.85 2.66 -5.95
N VAL A 26 10.80 1.93 -5.60
CA VAL A 26 10.49 1.57 -4.22
C VAL A 26 11.22 0.29 -3.83
N TYR A 27 11.88 0.33 -2.67
CA TYR A 27 12.51 -0.81 -2.02
C TYR A 27 12.20 -0.81 -0.52
N PHE A 28 12.24 -1.99 0.10
CA PHE A 28 12.04 -2.16 1.52
C PHE A 28 13.37 -2.47 2.18
N LEU A 29 13.74 -1.67 3.18
CA LEU A 29 14.95 -1.82 3.97
C LEU A 29 14.60 -2.44 5.32
N HIS A 30 15.21 -3.56 5.66
CA HIS A 30 15.12 -4.14 7.00
C HIS A 30 16.14 -3.45 7.92
N THR A 31 15.67 -2.55 8.78
CA THR A 31 16.52 -1.66 9.61
C THR A 31 17.36 -2.42 10.63
N GLN A 32 16.91 -3.61 11.06
CA GLN A 32 17.62 -4.43 12.04
C GLN A 32 18.85 -5.16 11.45
N THR A 33 18.78 -5.53 10.16
CA THR A 33 19.83 -6.33 9.48
C THR A 33 20.56 -5.56 8.37
N GLY A 34 20.01 -4.42 7.93
CA GLY A 34 20.50 -3.66 6.78
C GLY A 34 20.15 -4.27 5.42
N VAL A 35 19.41 -5.38 5.37
CA VAL A 35 19.05 -6.06 4.11
C VAL A 35 17.97 -5.27 3.37
N SER A 36 18.16 -5.03 2.07
CA SER A 36 17.14 -4.43 1.20
C SER A 36 16.48 -5.46 0.28
N THR A 37 15.20 -5.28 -0.01
CA THR A 37 14.41 -6.11 -0.92
C THR A 37 13.50 -5.26 -1.81
N TRP A 38 13.26 -5.73 -3.03
CA TRP A 38 12.34 -5.12 -3.99
C TRP A 38 10.89 -5.61 -3.85
N HIS A 39 10.72 -6.69 -3.10
CA HIS A 39 9.42 -7.33 -2.87
C HIS A 39 8.90 -6.93 -1.51
N ASP A 40 7.61 -6.60 -1.46
CA ASP A 40 6.93 -6.33 -0.21
C ASP A 40 6.94 -7.60 0.66
N PRO A 41 7.52 -7.56 1.89
CA PRO A 41 7.61 -8.74 2.75
C PRO A 41 6.25 -9.27 3.21
N ARG A 42 5.18 -8.48 3.05
CA ARG A 42 3.81 -8.85 3.43
C ARG A 42 3.13 -9.72 2.39
N VAL A 43 3.56 -9.58 1.14
CA VAL A 43 2.98 -10.32 0.03
C VAL A 43 3.77 -11.60 -0.13
N PRO A 44 3.18 -12.79 0.12
CA PRO A 44 3.87 -14.04 -0.15
C PRO A 44 4.31 -14.08 -1.60
N ARG A 45 5.52 -14.60 -1.83
CA ARG A 45 6.21 -14.53 -3.12
C ARG A 45 5.40 -15.13 -4.27
N ASP A 46 4.59 -16.15 -3.97
CA ASP A 46 3.66 -16.78 -4.90
C ASP A 46 2.62 -15.79 -5.44
N LEU A 47 2.10 -14.91 -4.56
CA LEU A 47 1.15 -13.87 -4.92
C LEU A 47 1.80 -12.67 -5.61
N SER A 48 3.10 -12.43 -5.42
CA SER A 48 3.78 -11.28 -6.06
C SER A 48 3.90 -11.38 -7.59
N ASN A 49 3.64 -12.57 -8.13
CA ASN A 49 3.66 -12.87 -9.56
C ASN A 49 2.26 -13.06 -10.17
N VAL A 50 1.18 -12.86 -9.40
CA VAL A 50 -0.18 -13.07 -9.91
C VAL A 50 -0.54 -12.07 -11.00
N ASN A 51 -1.38 -12.52 -11.92
CA ASN A 51 -1.84 -11.69 -13.02
C ASN A 51 -2.73 -10.55 -12.48
N CYS A 52 -2.31 -9.32 -12.75
CA CYS A 52 -2.98 -8.09 -12.33
C CYS A 52 -4.43 -7.97 -12.82
N GLU A 53 -4.80 -8.67 -13.90
CA GLU A 53 -6.16 -8.72 -14.42
C GLU A 53 -7.18 -9.32 -13.42
N GLU A 54 -6.74 -10.24 -12.54
CA GLU A 54 -7.63 -10.93 -11.61
C GLU A 54 -7.96 -10.06 -10.38
N LEU A 55 -7.11 -9.10 -10.05
CA LEU A 55 -7.25 -8.19 -8.91
C LEU A 55 -8.14 -6.97 -9.19
N GLY A 56 -8.78 -6.90 -10.37
CA GLY A 56 -9.68 -5.81 -10.77
C GLY A 56 -8.97 -4.62 -11.44
N PRO A 57 -9.56 -3.41 -11.43
CA PRO A 57 -8.89 -2.22 -11.93
C PRO A 57 -7.81 -1.73 -10.95
N LEU A 58 -6.77 -1.08 -11.48
CA LEU A 58 -5.78 -0.40 -10.65
C LEU A 58 -6.39 0.81 -9.90
N PRO A 59 -5.82 1.20 -8.75
CA PRO A 59 -6.20 2.43 -8.07
C PRO A 59 -5.90 3.67 -8.93
N PRO A 60 -6.57 4.81 -8.68
CA PRO A 60 -6.38 6.02 -9.47
C PRO A 60 -4.92 6.51 -9.42
N GLY A 61 -4.37 6.82 -10.59
CA GLY A 61 -2.99 7.27 -10.75
C GLY A 61 -1.95 6.15 -10.75
N TRP A 62 -2.36 4.89 -10.74
CA TRP A 62 -1.46 3.76 -10.97
C TRP A 62 -1.50 3.32 -12.44
N GLU A 63 -0.35 2.89 -12.97
CA GLU A 63 -0.19 2.37 -14.33
C GLU A 63 0.65 1.09 -14.32
N ILE A 64 0.26 0.10 -15.13
CA ILE A 64 1.01 -1.15 -15.31
C ILE A 64 1.99 -0.97 -16.47
N ARG A 65 3.25 -1.34 -16.25
CA ARG A 65 4.26 -1.38 -17.30
C ARG A 65 5.06 -2.68 -17.27
N ASN A 66 5.77 -2.94 -18.35
CA ASN A 66 6.65 -4.10 -18.49
C ASN A 66 8.09 -3.63 -18.66
N THR A 67 9.01 -4.24 -17.92
CA THR A 67 10.44 -4.03 -18.12
C THR A 67 10.87 -4.63 -19.46
N ALA A 68 12.05 -4.27 -19.95
CA ALA A 68 12.65 -4.88 -21.14
C ALA A 68 12.81 -6.42 -21.04
N THR A 69 12.85 -6.95 -19.82
CA THR A 69 12.90 -8.40 -19.53
C THR A 69 11.51 -9.06 -19.47
N GLY A 70 10.43 -8.31 -19.76
CA GLY A 70 9.06 -8.80 -19.71
C GLY A 70 8.44 -8.84 -18.31
N ARG A 71 9.13 -8.30 -17.29
CA ARG A 71 8.64 -8.29 -15.92
C ARG A 71 7.65 -7.14 -15.72
N VAL A 72 6.48 -7.44 -15.17
CA VAL A 72 5.50 -6.40 -14.83
C VAL A 72 5.99 -5.57 -13.65
N TYR A 73 5.79 -4.26 -13.72
CA TYR A 73 5.99 -3.31 -12.63
C TYR A 73 4.89 -2.24 -12.66
N PHE A 74 4.64 -1.63 -11.51
CA PHE A 74 3.56 -0.69 -11.27
C PHE A 74 4.13 0.69 -11.05
N VAL A 75 3.61 1.68 -11.77
CA VAL A 75 4.00 3.08 -11.69
C VAL A 75 2.89 3.85 -10.97
N ASP A 76 3.23 4.48 -9.86
CA ASP A 76 2.34 5.41 -9.18
C ASP A 76 2.69 6.84 -9.62
N HIS A 77 1.77 7.46 -10.35
CA HIS A 77 1.90 8.83 -10.86
C HIS A 77 1.66 9.87 -9.76
N ASN A 78 0.99 9.50 -8.67
CA ASN A 78 0.69 10.40 -7.56
C ASN A 78 1.96 10.77 -6.77
N ASN A 79 2.74 9.75 -6.41
CA ASN A 79 3.98 9.86 -5.64
C ASN A 79 5.22 9.78 -6.54
N ARG A 80 5.05 9.61 -7.86
CA ARG A 80 6.14 9.44 -8.83
C ARG A 80 7.06 8.28 -8.46
N THR A 81 6.46 7.18 -8.04
CA THR A 81 7.17 5.99 -7.62
C THR A 81 6.88 4.79 -8.52
N THR A 82 7.74 3.78 -8.47
CA THR A 82 7.60 2.54 -9.23
C THR A 82 7.91 1.35 -8.35
N GLN A 83 7.16 0.27 -8.48
CA GLN A 83 7.26 -0.89 -7.59
C GLN A 83 7.04 -2.20 -8.36
N PHE A 84 7.65 -3.29 -7.89
CA PHE A 84 7.44 -4.63 -8.48
C PHE A 84 6.28 -5.40 -7.86
N THR A 85 5.75 -4.92 -6.73
CA THR A 85 4.62 -5.55 -6.05
C THR A 85 3.37 -4.74 -6.33
N ASP A 86 2.28 -5.42 -6.72
CA ASP A 86 1.00 -4.77 -6.96
C ASP A 86 0.48 -4.13 -5.66
N PRO A 87 0.11 -2.83 -5.65
CA PRO A 87 -0.36 -2.15 -4.45
C PRO A 87 -1.63 -2.76 -3.86
N ARG A 88 -2.44 -3.45 -4.69
CA ARG A 88 -3.69 -4.10 -4.27
C ARG A 88 -3.41 -5.39 -3.51
N LEU A 89 -2.27 -6.04 -3.70
CA LEU A 89 -1.91 -7.22 -2.91
C LEU A 89 -1.68 -6.83 -1.44
N SER A 90 -0.91 -5.76 -1.22
CA SER A 90 -0.68 -5.21 0.11
C SER A 90 -1.97 -4.63 0.71
N ALA A 91 -2.80 -3.94 -0.10
CA ALA A 91 -4.08 -3.37 0.36
C ALA A 91 -5.15 -4.43 0.66
N ASN A 92 -5.26 -5.51 -0.14
CA ASN A 92 -6.18 -6.61 0.14
C ASN A 92 -5.79 -7.35 1.41
N LEU A 93 -4.49 -7.48 1.70
CA LEU A 93 -4.05 -8.04 2.97
C LEU A 93 -4.44 -7.13 4.15
N HIS A 94 -4.33 -5.80 4.00
CA HIS A 94 -4.76 -4.86 5.03
C HIS A 94 -6.29 -4.88 5.24
N LEU A 95 -7.08 -5.17 4.19
CA LEU A 95 -8.54 -5.37 4.32
C LEU A 95 -8.91 -6.68 5.05
N VAL A 96 -8.06 -7.70 4.94
CA VAL A 96 -8.26 -9.02 5.57
C VAL A 96 -7.77 -9.05 7.03
N LEU A 97 -6.75 -8.26 7.39
CA LEU A 97 -6.21 -8.20 8.75
C LEU A 97 -6.80 -7.07 9.62
N ASN A 98 -7.48 -6.07 9.03
CA ASN A 98 -8.16 -5.01 9.77
C ASN A 98 -9.60 -4.78 9.26
N PRO A 99 -10.62 -5.42 9.86
CA PRO A 99 -11.98 -4.92 9.74
C PRO A 99 -12.11 -3.66 10.59
N SER A 100 -12.14 -2.48 9.98
CA SER A 100 -12.64 -1.29 10.66
C SER A 100 -13.70 -0.59 9.80
N PRO A 101 -14.99 -0.70 10.16
CA PRO A 101 -15.95 0.31 9.79
C PRO A 101 -16.05 1.33 10.93
N ASN A 102 -15.73 2.58 10.56
CA ASN A 102 -15.85 3.81 11.33
C ASN A 102 -17.10 3.94 12.22
N GLY A 103 -16.99 4.72 13.30
CA GLY A 103 -18.11 5.18 14.11
C GLY A 103 -17.86 6.57 14.71
N SER A 104 -17.61 7.59 13.89
CA SER A 104 -17.72 8.97 14.36
C SER A 104 -18.39 9.83 13.30
N ARG A 105 -19.59 10.30 13.67
CA ARG A 105 -20.38 11.41 13.08
C ARG A 105 -21.48 11.02 12.08
N SER A 106 -22.65 10.68 12.62
CA SER A 106 -23.94 11.21 12.18
C SER A 106 -24.98 10.96 13.28
N GLY A 107 -25.05 11.88 14.25
CA GLY A 107 -26.19 11.96 15.15
C GLY A 107 -27.38 12.50 14.37
N ILE A 108 -28.19 11.60 13.83
CA ILE A 108 -29.49 11.93 13.24
C ILE A 108 -30.42 12.35 14.37
N GLU A 109 -31.01 13.53 14.21
CA GLU A 109 -32.15 14.05 14.95
C GLU A 109 -33.28 13.01 15.01
N ILE A 110 -33.61 12.54 16.21
CA ILE A 110 -34.94 11.99 16.50
C ILE A 110 -35.48 12.77 17.69
N GLN A 111 -36.36 13.73 17.39
CA GLN A 111 -37.27 14.30 18.38
C GLN A 111 -38.21 13.19 18.85
N ASN A 112 -37.85 12.54 19.95
CA ASN A 112 -38.81 11.76 20.75
C ASN A 112 -39.33 12.68 21.85
N SER A 113 -40.48 13.29 21.60
CA SER A 113 -41.31 13.86 22.66
C SER A 113 -41.89 12.72 23.51
N PRO A 114 -41.70 12.68 24.84
CA PRO A 114 -42.58 11.90 25.68
C PRO A 114 -43.85 12.71 25.98
N ILE A 115 -44.99 12.12 25.63
CA ILE A 115 -46.29 12.45 26.19
C ILE A 115 -46.23 12.19 27.71
N ARG A 116 -46.32 13.25 28.53
CA ARG A 116 -47.19 13.40 29.72
C ARG A 116 -46.89 14.70 30.47
#